data_AF-A0A383EL57-F1
#
_entry.id   AF-A0A383EL57-F1
#
_cell.length_a   1.000
_cell.length_b   1.000
_cell.length_c   1.000
_cell.angle_alpha   90.00
_cell.angle_beta   90.00
_cell.angle_gamma   90.00
#
_symmetry.space_group_name_H-M   'P 1'
#
loop_
_entity.id
_entity.type
_entity.pdbx_description
1 polymer ?
#
loop_
_entity_poly.entity_id
_entity_poly.type
_entity_poly.pdbx_seq_one_letter_code
_entity_poly.pdbx_strand_id
1 'polypeptide(L)'
;LKNIKNPFPNKWDVYQVTNISESILDVTSSKGDYKIVDLSYEDNKWLVKEKFKIGDVFFTELIADQLIIRQTPKINGAIVVIDPHTGKVLALSGGFSFALSEFNRATQAKRQPGSAFKPFVYIAAMKEGYTPATLILDAPYVVDQGPGLPKWKPSNYTDKFYGLSPMRTGIEKSRNLMTIRLSDKIGMEKILNTARDFKIEKYMDNNLSMSLGSGLVTLLDLTNAYAMIV
;
A
#
# COMPACT_ATOMS: atom_id res chain seq x y z
N LEU A 1 -32.83 -4.94 -3.68
CA LEU A 1 -31.90 -6.09 -3.71
C LEU A 1 -31.35 -6.39 -5.11
N LYS A 2 -32.19 -6.56 -6.16
CA LYS A 2 -31.76 -7.04 -7.50
C LYS A 2 -30.71 -6.19 -8.26
N ASN A 3 -30.56 -4.91 -7.94
CA ASN A 3 -29.63 -3.99 -8.63
C ASN A 3 -28.29 -3.80 -7.89
N ILE A 4 -28.04 -4.54 -6.81
CA ILE A 4 -26.80 -4.41 -6.03
C ILE A 4 -25.71 -5.25 -6.68
N LYS A 5 -24.64 -4.58 -7.11
CA LYS A 5 -23.48 -5.23 -7.73
C LYS A 5 -22.68 -6.00 -6.68
N ASN A 6 -22.79 -7.32 -6.71
CA ASN A 6 -22.11 -8.19 -5.76
C ASN A 6 -20.63 -8.36 -6.15
N PRO A 7 -19.66 -8.05 -5.27
CA PRO A 7 -18.25 -8.27 -5.55
C PRO A 7 -17.87 -9.75 -5.73
N PHE A 8 -18.59 -10.66 -5.09
CA PHE A 8 -18.31 -12.10 -5.06
C PHE A 8 -19.61 -12.92 -5.10
N PRO A 9 -20.29 -13.03 -6.25
CA PRO A 9 -21.62 -13.62 -6.34
C PRO A 9 -21.72 -15.11 -5.95
N ASN A 10 -20.61 -15.85 -5.99
CA ASN A 10 -20.57 -17.27 -5.60
C ASN A 10 -20.27 -17.48 -4.11
N LYS A 11 -19.98 -16.40 -3.37
CA LYS A 11 -19.51 -16.46 -1.99
C LYS A 11 -20.35 -15.59 -1.07
N TRP A 12 -20.78 -14.44 -1.55
CA TRP A 12 -21.58 -13.50 -0.79
C TRP A 12 -23.00 -13.47 -1.33
N ASP A 13 -23.96 -13.35 -0.44
CA ASP A 13 -25.37 -13.13 -0.76
C ASP A 13 -25.82 -11.78 -0.23
N VAL A 14 -26.89 -11.24 -0.80
CA VAL A 14 -27.46 -9.94 -0.39
C VAL A 14 -28.71 -10.17 0.42
N TYR A 15 -28.73 -9.65 1.63
CA TYR A 15 -29.82 -9.77 2.57
C TYR A 15 -30.34 -8.40 3.00
N GLN A 16 -31.66 -8.32 3.22
CA GLN A 16 -32.32 -7.15 3.79
C GLN A 16 -32.84 -7.47 5.18
N VAL A 17 -32.64 -6.57 6.14
CA VAL A 17 -33.20 -6.67 7.49
C VAL A 17 -34.71 -6.53 7.44
N THR A 18 -35.42 -7.53 7.96
CA THR A 18 -36.89 -7.53 8.05
C THR A 18 -37.38 -7.29 9.48
N ASN A 19 -36.61 -7.72 10.48
CA ASN A 19 -36.92 -7.51 11.89
C ASN A 19 -35.63 -7.51 12.74
N ILE A 20 -35.69 -6.87 13.91
CA ILE A 20 -34.55 -6.62 14.78
C ILE A 20 -34.96 -6.94 16.22
N SER A 21 -34.25 -7.84 16.89
CA SER A 21 -34.42 -8.10 18.32
C SER A 21 -33.07 -8.22 19.03
N GLU A 22 -32.73 -7.23 19.86
CA GLU A 22 -31.46 -7.18 20.60
C GLU A 22 -30.23 -7.41 19.70
N SER A 23 -29.58 -8.58 19.80
CA SER A 23 -28.41 -8.98 19.01
C SER A 23 -28.75 -9.83 17.78
N ILE A 24 -30.03 -10.02 17.48
CA ILE A 24 -30.50 -10.88 16.41
C ILE A 24 -31.15 -10.04 15.30
N LEU A 25 -30.74 -10.28 14.05
CA LEU A 25 -31.37 -9.70 12.87
C LEU A 25 -32.06 -10.80 12.06
N ASP A 26 -33.35 -10.64 11.85
CA ASP A 26 -34.09 -11.41 10.86
C ASP A 26 -33.84 -10.80 9.49
N VAL A 27 -33.43 -11.63 8.54
CA VAL A 27 -33.06 -11.16 7.20
C VAL A 27 -33.68 -12.01 6.10
N THR A 28 -33.99 -11.38 4.97
CA THR A 28 -34.53 -12.06 3.78
C THR A 28 -33.70 -11.74 2.53
N SER A 29 -33.43 -12.76 1.71
CA SER A 29 -32.71 -12.63 0.44
C SER A 29 -33.64 -12.13 -0.68
N SER A 30 -33.07 -11.72 -1.82
CA SER A 30 -33.88 -11.37 -3.00
C SER A 30 -34.69 -12.53 -3.60
N LYS A 31 -34.35 -13.76 -3.22
CA LYS A 31 -35.04 -15.01 -3.63
C LYS A 31 -36.12 -15.42 -2.63
N GLY A 32 -36.27 -14.71 -1.51
CA GLY A 32 -37.22 -15.03 -0.45
C GLY A 32 -36.66 -15.91 0.66
N ASP A 33 -35.34 -16.19 0.67
CA ASP A 33 -34.73 -17.03 1.71
C ASP A 33 -34.66 -16.27 3.03
N TYR A 34 -35.34 -16.77 4.05
CA TYR A 34 -35.25 -16.27 5.41
C TYR A 34 -34.03 -16.85 6.13
N LYS A 35 -33.28 -16.00 6.84
CA LYS A 35 -32.16 -16.37 7.69
C LYS A 35 -32.10 -15.47 8.92
N ILE A 36 -31.31 -15.91 9.89
CA ILE A 36 -31.00 -15.18 11.11
C ILE A 36 -29.52 -14.80 11.10
N VAL A 37 -29.20 -13.56 11.45
CA VAL A 37 -27.85 -13.11 11.76
C VAL A 37 -27.75 -12.88 13.25
N ASP A 38 -26.82 -13.58 13.91
CA ASP A 38 -26.46 -13.35 15.30
C ASP A 38 -25.27 -12.38 15.37
N LEU A 39 -25.48 -11.19 15.92
CA LEU A 39 -24.46 -10.16 16.12
C LEU A 39 -23.53 -10.50 17.29
N SER A 40 -23.91 -11.42 18.17
CA SER A 40 -23.05 -11.87 19.28
C SER A 40 -21.97 -12.87 18.82
N TYR A 41 -22.13 -13.45 17.62
CA TYR A 41 -21.14 -14.33 17.00
C TYR A 41 -19.82 -13.59 16.72
N GLU A 42 -18.68 -14.27 16.96
CA GLU A 42 -17.34 -13.66 16.96
C GLU A 42 -17.06 -12.77 15.74
N ASP A 43 -17.36 -13.26 14.54
CA ASP A 43 -17.09 -12.53 13.29
C ASP A 43 -18.06 -11.37 13.02
N ASN A 44 -19.16 -11.27 13.76
CA ASN A 44 -20.12 -10.16 13.70
C ASN A 44 -19.97 -9.20 14.88
N LYS A 45 -19.14 -9.49 15.90
CA LYS A 45 -19.03 -8.67 17.13
C LYS A 45 -18.67 -7.21 16.89
N TRP A 46 -17.98 -6.91 15.80
CA TRP A 46 -17.64 -5.54 15.40
C TRP A 46 -18.87 -4.68 15.08
N LEU A 47 -20.04 -5.31 14.88
CA LEU A 47 -21.33 -4.66 14.57
C LEU A 47 -22.23 -4.48 15.80
N VAL A 48 -21.86 -4.98 16.98
CA VAL A 48 -22.73 -4.96 18.18
C VAL A 48 -23.13 -3.54 18.59
N LYS A 49 -22.31 -2.53 18.26
CA LYS A 49 -22.60 -1.12 18.56
C LYS A 49 -23.33 -0.40 17.41
N GLU A 50 -23.46 -1.05 16.26
CA GLU A 50 -24.12 -0.47 15.10
C GLU A 50 -25.63 -0.49 15.28
N LYS A 51 -26.29 0.60 14.84
CA LYS A 51 -27.74 0.74 14.94
C LYS A 51 -28.39 0.37 13.61
N PHE A 52 -28.75 -0.90 13.48
CA PHE A 52 -29.50 -1.39 12.32
C PHE A 52 -30.93 -0.83 12.28
N LYS A 53 -31.46 -0.73 11.07
CA LYS A 53 -32.86 -0.37 10.79
C LYS A 53 -33.51 -1.44 9.91
N ILE A 54 -34.82 -1.61 10.08
CA ILE A 54 -35.61 -2.41 9.15
C ILE A 54 -35.44 -1.81 7.75
N GLY A 55 -35.13 -2.67 6.78
CA GLY A 55 -34.85 -2.29 5.41
C GLY A 55 -33.37 -2.11 5.07
N ASP A 56 -32.45 -2.12 6.05
CA ASP A 56 -31.01 -2.09 5.80
C ASP A 56 -30.57 -3.29 4.96
N VAL A 57 -29.58 -3.08 4.10
CA VAL A 57 -29.09 -4.10 3.16
C VAL A 57 -27.59 -4.27 3.31
N PHE A 58 -27.15 -5.53 3.38
CA PHE A 58 -25.73 -5.88 3.47
C PHE A 58 -25.42 -7.17 2.73
N PHE A 59 -24.14 -7.40 2.50
CA PHE A 59 -23.65 -8.68 2.03
C PHE A 59 -23.45 -9.61 3.22
N THR A 60 -23.64 -10.91 3.01
CA THR A 60 -23.31 -11.93 3.99
C THR A 60 -22.56 -13.09 3.35
N GLU A 61 -21.85 -13.85 4.18
CA GLU A 61 -21.18 -15.09 3.81
C GLU A 61 -21.59 -16.18 4.81
N LEU A 62 -21.99 -17.36 4.33
CA LEU A 62 -22.32 -18.49 5.19
C LEU A 62 -21.06 -19.26 5.55
N ILE A 63 -20.71 -19.32 6.84
CA ILE A 63 -19.53 -20.01 7.36
C ILE A 63 -19.95 -20.85 8.56
N ALA A 64 -19.73 -22.17 8.49
CA ALA A 64 -20.10 -23.10 9.56
C ALA A 64 -21.54 -22.89 10.07
N ASP A 65 -22.48 -22.77 9.13
CA ASP A 65 -23.92 -22.49 9.35
C ASP A 65 -24.24 -21.13 10.01
N GLN A 66 -23.26 -20.26 10.19
CA GLN A 66 -23.43 -18.90 10.70
C GLN A 66 -23.38 -17.88 9.56
N LEU A 67 -24.32 -16.94 9.57
CA LEU A 67 -24.41 -15.90 8.55
C LEU A 67 -23.58 -14.69 8.99
N ILE A 68 -22.46 -14.46 8.31
CA ILE A 68 -21.50 -13.42 8.69
C ILE A 68 -21.69 -12.20 7.80
N ILE A 69 -21.84 -11.02 8.40
CA ILE A 69 -21.98 -9.77 7.66
C ILE A 69 -20.63 -9.39 7.03
N ARG A 70 -20.69 -9.00 5.75
CA ARG A 70 -19.55 -8.58 4.94
C ARG A 70 -19.75 -7.18 4.43
N GLN A 71 -18.66 -6.42 4.39
CA GLN A 71 -18.64 -5.08 3.83
C GLN A 71 -17.66 -5.04 2.66
N THR A 72 -18.07 -4.37 1.58
CA THR A 72 -17.13 -4.05 0.50
C THR A 72 -16.13 -3.02 1.02
N PRO A 73 -14.82 -3.31 1.01
CA PRO A 73 -13.81 -2.36 1.47
C PRO A 73 -13.84 -1.08 0.63
N LYS A 74 -13.77 0.08 1.29
CA LYS A 74 -13.55 1.36 0.60
C LYS A 74 -12.12 1.48 0.06
N ILE A 75 -11.17 0.90 0.80
CA ILE A 75 -9.78 0.79 0.38
C ILE A 75 -9.63 -0.29 -0.70
N ASN A 76 -8.54 -0.23 -1.46
CA ASN A 76 -8.23 -1.21 -2.50
C ASN A 76 -6.73 -1.54 -2.46
N GLY A 77 -6.32 -2.55 -3.21
CA GLY A 77 -4.93 -3.00 -3.24
C GLY A 77 -4.60 -3.72 -4.53
N ALA A 78 -3.36 -4.15 -4.64
CA ALA A 78 -2.89 -5.02 -5.71
C ALA A 78 -1.80 -5.93 -5.15
N ILE A 79 -1.65 -7.09 -5.78
CA ILE A 79 -0.55 -8.03 -5.51
C ILE A 79 0.05 -8.48 -6.84
N VAL A 80 1.37 -8.60 -6.84
CA VAL A 80 2.16 -9.14 -7.95
C VAL A 80 3.17 -10.11 -7.34
N VAL A 81 3.24 -11.32 -7.89
CA VAL A 81 4.22 -12.33 -7.51
C VAL A 81 5.01 -12.69 -8.75
N ILE A 82 6.35 -12.59 -8.67
CA ILE A 82 7.26 -12.80 -9.80
C ILE A 82 8.35 -13.78 -9.38
N ASP A 83 8.72 -14.66 -10.30
CA ASP A 83 9.97 -15.42 -10.22
C ASP A 83 11.14 -14.50 -10.61
N PRO A 84 12.05 -14.15 -9.67
CA PRO A 84 13.09 -13.16 -9.94
C PRO A 84 14.14 -13.63 -10.96
N HIS A 85 14.34 -14.95 -11.10
CA HIS A 85 15.35 -15.49 -12.01
C HIS A 85 14.86 -15.56 -13.47
N THR A 86 13.55 -15.56 -13.68
CA THR A 86 12.96 -15.67 -15.04
C THR A 86 12.12 -14.46 -15.44
N GLY A 87 11.73 -13.60 -14.50
CA GLY A 87 10.79 -12.50 -14.72
C GLY A 87 9.34 -12.94 -14.93
N LYS A 88 9.02 -14.23 -14.75
CA LYS A 88 7.64 -14.75 -14.93
C LYS A 88 6.72 -14.23 -13.84
N VAL A 89 5.57 -13.67 -14.23
CA VAL A 89 4.48 -13.34 -13.31
C VAL A 89 3.75 -14.63 -12.92
N LEU A 90 3.87 -15.03 -11.66
CA LEU A 90 3.25 -16.24 -11.11
C LEU A 90 1.81 -15.98 -10.63
N ALA A 91 1.55 -14.80 -10.10
CA ALA A 91 0.23 -14.38 -9.69
C ALA A 91 0.08 -12.85 -9.79
N LEU A 92 -1.12 -12.40 -10.15
CA LEU A 92 -1.45 -10.98 -10.22
C LEU A 92 -2.92 -10.76 -9.86
N SER A 93 -3.18 -9.85 -8.93
CA SER A 93 -4.51 -9.26 -8.73
C SER A 93 -4.41 -7.75 -8.69
N GLY A 94 -5.21 -7.09 -9.53
CA GLY A 94 -5.24 -5.63 -9.68
C GLY A 94 -6.26 -4.91 -8.77
N GLY A 95 -6.98 -5.64 -7.92
CA GLY A 95 -8.01 -5.06 -7.08
C GLY A 95 -8.78 -6.08 -6.26
N PHE A 96 -9.61 -5.58 -5.36
CA PHE A 96 -10.48 -6.39 -4.50
C PHE A 96 -11.44 -7.30 -5.29
N SER A 97 -12.11 -6.76 -6.32
CA SER A 97 -13.01 -7.53 -7.18
C SER A 97 -13.01 -6.95 -8.59
N PHE A 98 -12.71 -7.80 -9.58
CA PHE A 98 -12.76 -7.45 -10.99
C PHE A 98 -14.17 -7.06 -11.42
N ALA A 99 -15.19 -7.77 -10.89
CA ALA A 99 -16.58 -7.45 -11.16
C ALA A 99 -16.91 -6.02 -10.74
N LEU A 100 -16.41 -5.53 -9.62
CA LEU A 100 -16.62 -4.14 -9.21
C LEU A 100 -15.81 -3.14 -10.05
N SER A 101 -14.55 -3.46 -10.35
CA SER A 101 -13.62 -2.57 -11.05
C SER A 101 -12.60 -3.37 -11.85
N GLU A 102 -12.63 -3.23 -13.17
CA GLU A 102 -11.69 -3.88 -14.09
C GLU A 102 -10.32 -3.19 -14.15
N PHE A 103 -10.19 -2.02 -13.50
CA PHE A 103 -8.95 -1.27 -13.45
C PHE A 103 -7.87 -2.03 -12.68
N ASN A 104 -6.80 -2.42 -13.39
CA ASN A 104 -5.71 -3.20 -12.87
C ASN A 104 -4.67 -2.32 -12.16
N ARG A 105 -4.78 -2.21 -10.83
CA ARG A 105 -3.87 -1.38 -10.04
C ARG A 105 -2.43 -1.91 -10.01
N ALA A 106 -2.20 -3.18 -10.34
CA ALA A 106 -0.85 -3.72 -10.39
C ALA A 106 -0.03 -3.10 -11.53
N THR A 107 -0.66 -2.85 -12.68
CA THR A 107 0.01 -2.44 -13.92
C THR A 107 -0.34 -1.03 -14.39
N GLN A 108 -1.48 -0.49 -13.96
CA GLN A 108 -1.98 0.81 -14.44
C GLN A 108 -1.91 1.90 -13.37
N ALA A 109 -2.05 1.54 -12.08
CA ALA A 109 -2.02 2.52 -11.01
C ALA A 109 -0.59 2.96 -10.72
N LYS A 110 -0.31 4.22 -11.01
CA LYS A 110 0.92 4.90 -10.65
C LYS A 110 0.78 5.46 -9.23
N ARG A 111 1.68 5.06 -8.32
CA ARG A 111 1.67 5.51 -6.92
C ARG A 111 3.08 5.87 -6.47
N GLN A 112 3.15 6.68 -5.43
CA GLN A 112 4.40 6.97 -4.75
C GLN A 112 4.89 5.72 -4.01
N PRO A 113 6.09 5.19 -4.33
CA PRO A 113 6.65 4.03 -3.62
C PRO A 113 7.08 4.38 -2.20
N GLY A 114 7.31 5.67 -1.91
CA GLY A 114 7.82 6.12 -0.63
C GLY A 114 9.15 5.44 -0.29
N SER A 115 9.26 4.93 0.94
CA SER A 115 10.49 4.28 1.40
C SER A 115 10.92 3.04 0.61
N ALA A 116 10.02 2.43 -0.18
CA ALA A 116 10.39 1.33 -1.08
C ALA A 116 11.32 1.78 -2.22
N PHE A 117 11.52 3.09 -2.42
CA PHE A 117 12.52 3.59 -3.36
C PHE A 117 13.94 3.67 -2.78
N LYS A 118 14.08 3.68 -1.44
CA LYS A 118 15.38 3.86 -0.79
C LYS A 118 16.44 2.85 -1.21
N PRO A 119 16.16 1.54 -1.41
CA PRO A 119 17.17 0.61 -1.86
C PRO A 119 17.95 1.10 -3.10
N PHE A 120 17.28 1.74 -4.07
CA PHE A 120 17.93 2.26 -5.27
C PHE A 120 18.84 3.47 -4.99
N VAL A 121 18.49 4.31 -4.02
CA VAL A 121 19.37 5.39 -3.52
C VAL A 121 20.64 4.80 -2.89
N TYR A 122 20.49 3.77 -2.07
CA TYR A 122 21.62 3.14 -1.38
C TYR A 122 22.50 2.33 -2.35
N ILE A 123 21.92 1.67 -3.35
CA ILE A 123 22.66 1.02 -4.45
C ILE A 123 23.46 2.07 -5.23
N ALA A 124 22.86 3.23 -5.54
CA ALA A 124 23.57 4.33 -6.20
C ALA A 124 24.78 4.79 -5.37
N ALA A 125 24.61 4.96 -4.06
CA ALA A 125 25.72 5.31 -3.18
C ALA A 125 26.82 4.24 -3.16
N MET A 126 26.46 2.96 -3.15
CA MET A 126 27.43 1.86 -3.19
C MET A 126 28.25 1.84 -4.48
N LYS A 127 27.64 2.18 -5.63
CA LYS A 127 28.36 2.37 -6.90
C LYS A 127 29.40 3.50 -6.82
N GLU A 128 29.18 4.49 -5.96
CA GLU A 128 30.09 5.62 -5.70
C GLU A 128 31.11 5.34 -4.58
N GLY A 129 31.29 4.07 -4.17
CA GLY A 129 32.29 3.67 -3.19
C GLY A 129 31.85 3.76 -1.72
N TYR A 130 30.58 4.07 -1.45
CA TYR A 130 30.04 3.99 -0.10
C TYR A 130 29.87 2.52 0.31
N THR A 131 30.11 2.24 1.59
CA THR A 131 29.97 0.88 2.12
C THR A 131 28.85 0.84 3.16
N PRO A 132 28.29 -0.34 3.47
CA PRO A 132 27.36 -0.51 4.59
C PRO A 132 27.86 0.04 5.94
N ALA A 133 29.18 0.17 6.11
CA ALA A 133 29.84 0.70 7.30
C ALA A 133 30.06 2.23 7.26
N THR A 134 29.90 2.89 6.11
CA THR A 134 30.07 4.34 5.99
C THR A 134 29.13 5.06 6.95
N LEU A 135 29.67 5.97 7.75
CA LEU A 135 28.88 6.73 8.72
C LEU A 135 28.13 7.87 8.02
N ILE A 136 26.84 7.97 8.31
CA ILE A 136 25.96 9.03 7.83
C ILE A 136 25.28 9.67 9.04
N LEU A 137 25.25 10.99 9.07
CA LEU A 137 24.68 11.75 10.17
C LEU A 137 23.14 11.73 10.10
N ASP A 138 22.49 11.23 11.15
CA ASP A 138 21.05 11.35 11.37
C ASP A 138 20.75 12.53 12.30
N ALA A 139 20.67 13.73 11.71
CA ALA A 139 20.43 15.00 12.39
C ALA A 139 19.62 15.95 11.49
N PRO A 140 18.95 16.98 12.03
CA PRO A 140 18.12 17.92 11.26
C PRO A 140 18.80 18.38 9.97
N TYR A 141 18.06 18.34 8.86
CA TYR A 141 18.54 18.75 7.54
C TYR A 141 17.65 19.85 6.99
N VAL A 142 18.26 20.87 6.40
CA VAL A 142 17.56 22.00 5.80
C VAL A 142 18.08 22.16 4.38
N VAL A 143 17.17 22.08 3.43
CA VAL A 143 17.47 22.20 2.00
C VAL A 143 16.99 23.55 1.52
N ASP A 144 17.89 24.30 0.90
CA ASP A 144 17.52 25.50 0.16
C ASP A 144 16.99 25.07 -1.22
N GLN A 145 15.76 25.46 -1.53
CA GLN A 145 15.09 25.08 -2.77
C GLN A 145 15.28 26.13 -3.87
N GLY A 146 15.95 27.24 -3.57
CA GLY A 146 16.18 28.35 -4.49
C GLY A 146 15.29 29.56 -4.23
N PRO A 147 15.48 30.65 -5.00
CA PRO A 147 14.83 31.93 -4.75
C PRO A 147 13.29 31.84 -4.76
N GLY A 148 12.65 32.42 -3.74
CA GLY A 148 11.19 32.47 -3.63
C GLY A 148 10.51 31.20 -3.10
N LEU A 149 11.27 30.13 -2.82
CA LEU A 149 10.73 28.91 -2.23
C LEU A 149 11.03 28.81 -0.73
N PRO A 150 10.11 28.24 0.09
CA PRO A 150 10.39 28.01 1.50
C PRO A 150 11.52 26.98 1.65
N LYS A 151 12.29 27.09 2.73
CA LYS A 151 13.28 26.05 3.07
C LYS A 151 12.57 24.73 3.35
N TRP A 152 13.04 23.65 2.73
CA TRP A 152 12.49 22.31 3.00
C TRP A 152 13.20 21.69 4.20
N LYS A 153 12.41 21.23 5.18
CA LYS A 153 12.88 20.62 6.43
C LYS A 153 12.29 19.22 6.55
N PRO A 154 12.87 18.21 5.90
CA PRO A 154 12.40 16.84 6.04
C PRO A 154 12.56 16.34 7.48
N SER A 155 11.72 15.41 7.89
CA SER A 155 11.80 14.72 9.18
C SER A 155 11.79 13.20 9.01
N ASN A 156 12.31 12.51 10.01
CA ASN A 156 12.12 11.07 10.14
C ASN A 156 10.68 10.77 10.58
N TYR A 157 10.19 9.55 10.35
CA TYR A 157 8.88 9.12 10.86
C TYR A 157 8.77 9.23 12.38
N THR A 158 9.89 8.96 13.07
CA THR A 158 10.07 9.29 14.49
C THR A 158 10.76 10.65 14.57
N ASP A 159 10.27 11.60 15.36
CA ASP A 159 10.94 12.90 15.62
C ASP A 159 12.20 12.78 16.51
N LYS A 160 12.93 11.67 16.37
CA LYS A 160 14.16 11.33 17.08
C LYS A 160 15.35 11.39 16.12
N PHE A 161 16.48 11.84 16.65
CA PHE A 161 17.77 11.90 15.97
C PHE A 161 18.75 10.94 16.63
N TYR A 162 19.47 10.17 15.83
CA TYR A 162 20.37 9.13 16.33
C TYR A 162 21.85 9.44 16.10
N GLY A 163 22.17 10.60 15.52
CA GLY A 163 23.55 11.04 15.29
C GLY A 163 24.23 10.22 14.18
N LEU A 164 25.56 10.09 14.26
CA LEU A 164 26.32 9.31 13.27
C LEU A 164 25.94 7.82 13.38
N SER A 165 25.50 7.24 12.27
CA SER A 165 25.11 5.83 12.20
C SER A 165 25.61 5.19 10.90
N PRO A 166 25.90 3.88 10.90
CA PRO A 166 26.28 3.17 9.67
C PRO A 166 25.20 3.26 8.59
N MET A 167 25.60 3.34 7.33
CA MET A 167 24.71 3.42 6.17
C MET A 167 23.65 2.29 6.18
N ARG A 168 24.03 1.06 6.53
CA ARG A 168 23.08 -0.07 6.66
C ARG A 168 21.90 0.22 7.60
N THR A 169 22.16 0.92 8.71
CA THR A 169 21.11 1.29 9.67
C THR A 169 20.12 2.28 9.05
N GLY A 170 20.59 3.13 8.13
CA GLY A 170 19.74 4.07 7.40
C GLY A 170 18.68 3.37 6.56
N ILE A 171 19.05 2.30 5.83
CA ILE A 171 18.09 1.52 5.04
C ILE A 171 17.23 0.60 5.93
N GLU A 172 17.83 -0.09 6.91
CA GLU A 172 17.12 -0.98 7.85
C GLU A 172 16.02 -0.27 8.66
N LYS A 173 16.30 0.96 9.10
CA LYS A 173 15.36 1.77 9.90
C LYS A 173 14.64 2.81 9.06
N SER A 174 14.82 2.79 7.74
CA SER A 174 14.23 3.74 6.80
C SER A 174 14.38 5.21 7.25
N ARG A 175 15.60 5.63 7.59
CA ARG A 175 15.89 7.00 8.06
C ARG A 175 15.86 7.99 6.90
N ASN A 176 14.91 8.92 6.91
CA ASN A 176 14.75 9.93 5.87
C ASN A 176 15.96 10.87 5.82
N LEU A 177 16.42 11.35 6.97
CA LEU A 177 17.52 12.33 7.03
C LEU A 177 18.84 11.76 6.52
N MET A 178 19.15 10.50 6.86
CA MET A 178 20.32 9.80 6.30
C MET A 178 20.19 9.63 4.79
N THR A 179 19.01 9.23 4.29
CA THR A 179 18.76 9.04 2.86
C THR A 179 18.95 10.35 2.08
N ILE A 180 18.41 11.45 2.60
CA ILE A 180 18.48 12.77 1.96
C ILE A 180 19.92 13.29 1.95
N ARG A 181 20.64 13.20 3.07
CA ARG A 181 22.05 13.60 3.14
C ARG A 181 22.92 12.79 2.19
N LEU A 182 22.67 11.48 2.10
CA LEU A 182 23.37 10.63 1.15
C LEU A 182 23.08 11.06 -0.29
N SER A 183 21.82 11.34 -0.59
CA SER A 183 21.37 11.75 -1.91
C SER A 183 21.93 13.09 -2.35
N ASP A 184 21.95 14.06 -1.43
CA ASP A 184 22.55 15.37 -1.68
C ASP A 184 24.06 15.28 -1.89
N LYS A 185 24.72 14.35 -1.19
CA LYS A 185 26.17 14.14 -1.32
C LYS A 185 26.56 13.46 -2.63
N ILE A 186 25.78 12.47 -3.10
CA ILE A 186 26.09 11.73 -4.34
C ILE A 186 25.49 12.37 -5.59
N GLY A 187 24.45 13.18 -5.43
CA GLY A 187 23.71 13.83 -6.50
C GLY A 187 22.55 12.99 -7.03
N MET A 188 21.42 13.66 -7.31
CA MET A 188 20.20 13.02 -7.82
C MET A 188 20.37 12.40 -9.21
N GLU A 189 21.24 12.94 -10.07
CA GLU A 189 21.51 12.37 -11.40
C GLU A 189 21.98 10.90 -11.31
N LYS A 190 22.86 10.58 -10.37
CA LYS A 190 23.38 9.21 -10.18
C LYS A 190 22.30 8.27 -9.65
N ILE A 191 21.42 8.79 -8.80
CA ILE A 191 20.25 8.05 -8.29
C ILE A 191 19.29 7.75 -9.43
N LEU A 192 18.98 8.74 -10.27
CA LEU A 192 18.09 8.56 -11.43
C LEU A 192 18.71 7.62 -12.47
N ASN A 193 20.02 7.68 -12.71
CA ASN A 193 20.72 6.72 -13.55
C ASN A 193 20.57 5.29 -13.00
N THR A 194 20.73 5.10 -11.69
CA THR A 194 20.47 3.79 -11.07
C THR A 194 19.01 3.38 -11.21
N ALA A 195 18.04 4.27 -10.94
CA ALA A 195 16.62 4.00 -11.15
C ALA A 195 16.28 3.63 -12.61
N ARG A 196 17.02 4.17 -13.58
CA ARG A 196 16.90 3.85 -15.01
C ARG A 196 17.44 2.46 -15.33
N ASP A 197 18.52 2.03 -14.69
CA ASP A 197 19.02 0.64 -14.79
C ASP A 197 17.91 -0.34 -14.36
N PHE A 198 17.20 -0.01 -13.28
CA PHE A 198 16.07 -0.77 -12.74
C PHE A 198 14.71 -0.46 -13.40
N LYS A 199 14.68 0.34 -14.47
CA LYS A 199 13.48 0.66 -15.28
C LYS A 199 12.33 1.36 -14.52
N ILE A 200 12.63 2.07 -13.43
CA ILE A 200 11.62 2.78 -12.61
C ILE A 200 11.73 4.31 -12.66
N GLU A 201 12.63 4.88 -13.47
CA GLU A 201 12.90 6.33 -13.51
C GLU A 201 11.88 7.17 -14.29
N LYS A 202 11.05 6.55 -15.15
CA LYS A 202 10.20 7.23 -16.15
C LYS A 202 9.35 8.41 -15.64
N TYR A 203 8.88 8.37 -14.40
CA TYR A 203 8.05 9.41 -13.79
C TYR A 203 8.71 10.03 -12.56
N MET A 204 10.03 10.15 -12.60
CA MET A 204 10.85 10.78 -11.57
C MET A 204 11.46 12.08 -12.12
N ASP A 205 11.68 13.03 -11.22
CA ASP A 205 12.37 14.29 -11.48
C ASP A 205 13.67 14.36 -10.68
N ASN A 206 14.45 15.43 -10.88
CA ASN A 206 15.74 15.61 -10.22
C ASN A 206 15.65 16.26 -8.83
N ASN A 207 14.45 16.38 -8.25
CA ASN A 207 14.29 16.99 -6.93
C ASN A 207 14.77 16.05 -5.84
N LEU A 208 15.36 16.61 -4.78
CA LEU A 208 15.87 15.81 -3.66
C LEU A 208 14.76 15.04 -2.92
N SER A 209 13.51 15.47 -3.00
CA SER A 209 12.36 14.73 -2.47
C SER A 209 12.20 13.34 -3.10
N MET A 210 12.70 13.15 -4.33
CA MET A 210 12.67 11.89 -5.05
C MET A 210 13.44 10.79 -4.32
N SER A 211 14.47 11.14 -3.55
CA SER A 211 15.19 10.17 -2.71
C SER A 211 14.30 9.52 -1.64
N LEU A 212 13.16 10.12 -1.33
CA LEU A 212 12.15 9.58 -0.41
C LEU A 212 11.00 8.87 -1.13
N GLY A 213 11.08 8.71 -2.46
CA GLY A 213 10.07 8.04 -3.27
C GLY A 213 8.85 8.90 -3.57
N SER A 214 9.02 10.20 -3.84
CA SER A 214 7.94 11.12 -4.21
C SER A 214 7.47 11.00 -5.68
N GLY A 215 8.25 10.32 -6.52
CA GLY A 215 7.90 10.00 -7.92
C GLY A 215 6.88 8.89 -8.04
N LEU A 216 6.51 8.54 -9.27
CA LEU A 216 5.44 7.59 -9.53
C LEU A 216 5.95 6.29 -10.16
N VAL A 217 5.46 5.15 -9.67
CA VAL A 217 5.78 3.82 -10.22
C VAL A 217 4.54 2.92 -10.17
N THR A 218 4.47 1.93 -11.06
CA THR A 218 3.46 0.86 -10.94
C THR A 218 3.97 -0.21 -9.99
N LEU A 219 3.06 -1.01 -9.41
CA LEU A 219 3.48 -2.12 -8.55
C LEU A 219 4.32 -3.13 -9.34
N LEU A 220 3.92 -3.45 -10.59
CA LEU A 220 4.66 -4.37 -11.45
C LEU A 220 6.09 -3.89 -11.72
N ASP A 221 6.28 -2.62 -12.09
CA ASP A 221 7.62 -2.08 -12.36
C ASP A 221 8.50 -2.09 -11.09
N LEU A 222 7.92 -1.75 -9.93
CA LEU A 222 8.64 -1.79 -8.66
C LEU A 222 9.01 -3.23 -8.29
N THR A 223 8.10 -4.20 -8.42
CA THR A 223 8.38 -5.61 -8.14
C THR A 223 9.48 -6.15 -9.07
N ASN A 224 9.45 -5.81 -10.37
CA ASN A 224 10.51 -6.16 -11.31
C ASN A 224 11.87 -5.54 -10.91
N ALA A 225 11.88 -4.28 -10.48
CA ALA A 225 13.09 -3.63 -10.00
C ALA A 225 13.69 -4.33 -8.77
N TYR A 226 12.85 -4.77 -7.83
CA TYR A 226 13.31 -5.56 -6.68
C TYR A 226 13.80 -6.95 -7.08
N ALA A 227 13.18 -7.59 -8.06
CA ALA A 227 13.60 -8.89 -8.57
C ALA A 227 15.04 -8.87 -9.12
N MET A 228 15.48 -7.75 -9.69
CA MET A 228 16.87 -7.58 -10.19
C MET A 228 17.93 -7.51 -9.09
N ILE A 229 17.54 -7.47 -7.80
CA ILE A 229 18.47 -7.44 -6.66
C ILE A 229 18.78 -8.87 -6.16
N VAL A 230 17.97 -9.86 -6.56
CA VAL A 230 18.12 -11.29 -6.21
C VAL A 230 19.09 -11.97 -7.18
#